data_AF-A0A7S2Y5C7-F1
#
_entry.id   AF-A0A7S2Y5C7-F1
#
_cell.length_a   1.000
_cell.length_b   1.000
_cell.length_c   1.000
_cell.angle_alpha   90.00
_cell.angle_beta   90.00
_cell.angle_gamma   90.00
#
_symmetry.space_group_name_H-M   'P 1'
#
loop_
_entity.id
_entity.type
_entity.pdbx_description
1 polymer ?
#
loop_
_entity_poly.entity_id
_entity_poly.type
_entity_poly.pdbx_seq_one_letter_code
_entity_poly.pdbx_strand_id
1 'polypeptide(L)'
;MLIAGHETTAAVLTWSLFELVRNPEIMKRAQDEIDRVVGDRAPTYEDIKEMKYLRLIIAETLRLYPEPPLLIRRCRTEDNVPAGAGREAT
;
A
#
# COMPACT_ATOMS: atom_id res chain seq x y z
N MET A 1 -9.56 -14.18 -11.88
CA MET A 1 -8.79 -13.23 -11.04
C MET A 1 -9.09 -13.43 -9.54
N LEU A 2 -9.08 -14.66 -9.02
CA LEU A 2 -9.44 -14.91 -7.62
C LEU A 2 -8.23 -14.77 -6.68
N ILE A 3 -7.15 -15.52 -6.95
CA ILE A 3 -5.96 -15.58 -6.08
C ILE A 3 -5.26 -14.21 -6.00
N ALA A 4 -4.95 -13.61 -7.14
CA ALA A 4 -4.15 -12.39 -7.21
C ALA A 4 -4.78 -11.16 -6.54
N GLY A 5 -6.12 -11.10 -6.43
CA GLY A 5 -6.83 -9.97 -5.82
C GLY A 5 -7.29 -10.23 -4.38
N HIS A 6 -7.41 -11.49 -3.97
CA HIS A 6 -7.90 -11.85 -2.64
C HIS A 6 -6.81 -11.69 -1.57
N GLU A 7 -5.71 -12.43 -1.71
CA GLU A 7 -4.67 -12.48 -0.66
C GLU A 7 -3.88 -11.17 -0.56
N THR A 8 -3.56 -10.56 -1.70
CA THR A 8 -2.80 -9.30 -1.75
C THR A 8 -3.56 -8.14 -1.12
N THR A 9 -4.83 -7.94 -1.48
CA THR A 9 -5.66 -6.88 -0.92
C THR A 9 -5.91 -7.10 0.58
N ALA A 10 -6.15 -8.36 1.00
CA ALA A 10 -6.31 -8.70 2.40
C ALA A 10 -5.05 -8.33 3.21
N ALA A 11 -3.86 -8.69 2.73
CA ALA A 11 -2.59 -8.37 3.39
C ALA A 11 -2.37 -6.86 3.52
N VAL A 12 -2.60 -6.08 2.44
CA VAL A 12 -2.46 -4.62 2.48
C VAL A 12 -3.40 -3.99 3.51
N LEU A 13 -4.65 -4.46 3.60
CA LEU A 13 -5.59 -3.97 4.61
C LEU A 13 -5.18 -4.38 6.03
N THR A 14 -4.69 -5.60 6.22
CA THR A 14 -4.18 -6.08 7.52
C THR A 14 -3.03 -5.21 8.01
N TRP A 15 -2.01 -4.97 7.19
CA TRP A 15 -0.86 -4.14 7.57
C TRP A 15 -1.22 -2.68 7.75
N SER A 16 -2.13 -2.14 6.93
CA SER A 16 -2.62 -0.76 7.09
C SER A 16 -3.32 -0.58 8.43
N LEU A 17 -4.20 -1.50 8.81
CA LEU A 17 -4.89 -1.45 10.11
C LEU A 17 -3.90 -1.63 11.28
N PHE A 18 -2.93 -2.53 11.15
CA PHE A 18 -1.88 -2.72 12.14
C PHE A 18 -1.11 -1.42 12.41
N GLU A 19 -0.68 -0.72 11.36
CA GLU A 19 0.04 0.55 11.52
C GLU A 19 -0.85 1.68 12.03
N LEU A 20 -2.12 1.75 11.61
CA LEU A 20 -3.06 2.76 12.12
C LEU A 20 -3.33 2.60 13.62
N VAL A 21 -3.54 1.38 14.11
CA VAL A 21 -3.75 1.12 15.53
C VAL A 21 -2.51 1.49 16.37
N ARG A 22 -1.31 1.33 15.80
CA ARG A 22 -0.04 1.71 16.44
C ARG A 22 0.26 3.21 16.39
N ASN A 23 -0.42 3.94 15.51
CA ASN A 23 -0.23 5.38 15.31
C ASN A 23 -1.57 6.14 15.45
N PRO A 24 -2.11 6.31 16.68
CA PRO A 24 -3.45 6.88 16.89
C PRO A 24 -3.66 8.27 16.29
N GLU A 25 -2.62 9.11 16.25
CA GLU A 25 -2.69 10.45 15.63
C GLU A 25 -2.89 10.37 14.11
N ILE A 26 -2.23 9.42 13.44
CA ILE A 26 -2.41 9.16 12.02
C ILE A 26 -3.81 8.61 11.76
N MET A 27 -4.27 7.69 12.61
CA MET A 27 -5.62 7.14 12.53
C MET A 27 -6.69 8.22 12.71
N LYS A 28 -6.52 9.10 13.69
CA LYS A 28 -7.45 10.21 13.93
C LYS A 28 -7.52 11.13 12.72
N ARG A 29 -6.38 11.50 12.15
CA ARG A 29 -6.33 12.33 10.93
C ARG A 29 -6.98 11.65 9.72
N ALA A 30 -6.87 10.33 9.59
CA ALA A 30 -7.55 9.58 8.54
C ALA A 30 -9.07 9.58 8.72
N GLN A 31 -9.55 9.39 9.95
CA GLN A 31 -10.96 9.49 10.29
C GLN A 31 -11.50 10.90 10.01
N ASP A 32 -10.77 11.95 10.40
CA ASP A 32 -11.17 13.34 10.12
C ASP A 32 -11.27 13.62 8.61
N GLU A 33 -10.40 13.02 7.78
CA GLU A 33 -10.53 13.11 6.32
C GLU A 33 -11.81 12.40 5.82
N ILE A 34 -12.10 11.20 6.32
CA ILE A 34 -13.29 10.42 5.96
C ILE A 34 -14.56 11.18 6.36
N ASP A 35 -14.62 11.68 7.60
CA ASP A 35 -15.75 12.43 8.13
C ASP A 35 -16.01 13.70 7.32
N ARG A 36 -14.95 14.41 6.92
CA ARG A 36 -15.05 15.62 6.09
C ARG A 36 -15.54 15.33 4.67
N VAL A 37 -15.06 14.25 4.05
CA VAL A 37 -15.38 13.94 2.63
C VAL A 37 -16.73 13.24 2.50
N VAL A 38 -17.01 12.29 3.38
CA VAL A 38 -18.17 11.39 3.26
C VAL A 38 -19.23 11.67 4.32
N GLY A 39 -18.85 11.94 5.57
CA GLY A 39 -19.80 12.01 6.69
C GLY A 39 -20.50 10.66 6.92
N ASP A 40 -21.80 10.69 7.21
CA ASP A 40 -22.57 9.49 7.62
C ASP A 40 -23.11 8.62 6.47
N ARG A 41 -22.84 8.98 5.21
CA ARG A 41 -23.32 8.23 4.03
C ARG A 41 -22.30 7.20 3.55
N ALA A 42 -22.68 6.39 2.56
CA ALA A 42 -21.74 5.54 1.86
C ALA A 42 -20.82 6.36 0.93
N PRO A 43 -19.55 5.98 0.75
CA PRO A 43 -18.63 6.65 -0.17
C PRO A 43 -18.98 6.35 -1.64
N THR A 44 -18.84 7.37 -2.48
CA THR A 44 -18.92 7.29 -3.94
C THR A 44 -17.53 7.20 -4.55
N TYR A 45 -17.44 6.95 -5.86
CA TYR A 45 -16.17 6.91 -6.57
C TYR A 45 -15.44 8.26 -6.55
N GLU A 46 -16.20 9.36 -6.63
CA GLU A 46 -15.68 10.72 -6.55
C GLU A 46 -15.08 11.03 -5.18
N ASP A 47 -15.69 10.53 -4.10
CA ASP A 47 -15.17 10.72 -2.73
C ASP A 47 -13.82 10.07 -2.52
N ILE A 48 -13.64 8.85 -3.05
CA ILE A 48 -12.38 8.10 -2.94
C ILE A 48 -11.22 8.89 -3.56
N LYS A 49 -11.47 9.69 -4.61
CA LYS A 49 -10.46 10.55 -5.23
C LYS A 49 -10.03 11.70 -4.30
N GLU A 50 -10.92 12.16 -3.43
CA GLU A 50 -10.62 13.22 -2.45
C GLU A 50 -10.02 12.71 -1.13
N MET A 51 -10.03 11.40 -0.88
CA MET A 51 -9.35 10.74 0.25
C MET A 51 -7.83 10.64 0.04
N LYS A 52 -7.18 11.78 -0.11
CA LYS A 52 -5.75 11.89 -0.47
C LYS A 52 -4.86 11.36 0.64
N TYR A 53 -5.18 11.64 1.90
CA TYR A 53 -4.40 11.16 3.03
C TYR A 53 -4.55 9.65 3.23
N LEU A 54 -5.75 9.11 3.11
CA LEU A 54 -5.97 7.65 3.15
C LEU A 54 -5.20 6.93 2.03
N ARG A 55 -5.14 7.52 0.83
CA ARG A 55 -4.33 6.99 -0.27
C ARG A 55 -2.83 6.98 0.06
N LEU A 56 -2.32 8.00 0.75
CA LEU A 56 -0.94 8.02 1.22
C LEU A 56 -0.67 6.96 2.28
N ILE A 57 -1.63 6.69 3.17
CA ILE A 57 -1.52 5.60 4.15
C ILE A 57 -1.35 4.26 3.43
N ILE A 58 -2.20 3.95 2.43
CA ILE A 58 -2.06 2.71 1.65
C ILE A 58 -0.72 2.64 0.91
N ALA A 59 -0.27 3.74 0.33
CA ALA A 59 1.03 3.80 -0.35
C ALA A 59 2.20 3.56 0.62
N GLU A 60 2.14 4.11 1.82
CA GLU A 60 3.15 3.92 2.85
C GLU A 60 3.13 2.50 3.42
N THR A 61 1.95 1.91 3.60
CA THR A 61 1.81 0.49 3.94
C THR A 61 2.52 -0.37 2.89
N LEU A 62 2.27 -0.15 1.59
CA LEU A 62 2.92 -0.89 0.51
C LEU A 62 4.44 -0.67 0.44
N ARG A 63 4.93 0.49 0.90
CA ARG A 63 6.37 0.77 1.00
C ARG A 63 7.03 -0.03 2.14
N LEU A 64 6.34 -0.17 3.27
CA LEU A 64 6.81 -0.89 4.45
C LEU A 64 6.63 -2.41 4.32
N TYR A 65 5.48 -2.81 3.76
CA TYR A 65 5.01 -4.18 3.60
C TYR A 65 4.60 -4.37 2.13
N PRO A 66 5.57 -4.66 1.24
CA PRO A 66 5.27 -4.91 -0.16
C PRO A 66 4.68 -6.31 -0.37
N GLU A 67 3.55 -6.41 -1.08
CA GLU A 67 2.94 -7.69 -1.49
C GLU A 67 2.96 -7.89 -3.02
N PRO A 68 3.72 -8.88 -3.55
CA PRO A 68 4.65 -9.75 -2.84
C PRO A 68 5.97 -9.03 -2.48
N PRO A 69 6.71 -9.51 -1.47
CA PRO A 69 7.96 -8.87 -1.05
C PRO A 69 9.12 -9.07 -2.05
N LEU A 70 8.97 -10.02 -2.97
CA LEU A 70 9.95 -10.32 -4.02
C LEU A 70 9.25 -10.55 -5.35
N LEU A 71 9.86 -10.06 -6.42
CA LEU A 71 9.44 -10.31 -7.79
C LEU A 71 10.45 -11.22 -8.47
N ILE A 72 9.99 -12.40 -8.91
CA ILE A 72 10.85 -13.39 -9.56
C ILE A 72 10.90 -13.13 -11.06
N ARG A 73 12.10 -13.15 -11.64
CA ARG A 73 12.35 -13.07 -13.08
C ARG A 73 13.39 -14.12 -13.49
N ARG A 74 13.39 -14.49 -14.77
CA ARG A 74 14.38 -15.39 -15.38
C ARG A 74 14.91 -14.73 -16.64
N CYS A 75 16.23 -14.55 -16.72
CA CYS A 75 16.87 -14.05 -17.94
C CYS A 75 16.72 -15.10 -19.06
N ARG A 76 16.38 -14.65 -20.28
CA ARG A 76 16.15 -15.56 -21.43
C ARG A 76 17.36 -15.61 -22.38
N THR A 77 18.26 -14.66 -22.25
CA THR A 77 19.51 -14.51 -23.00
C THR A 77 20.56 -13.91 -22.07
N GLU A 78 21.83 -13.83 -22.49
CA GLU A 78 22.83 -13.07 -21.75
C GLU A 78 22.46 -11.58 -21.71
N ASP A 79 22.59 -10.97 -20.53
CA ASP A 79 22.28 -9.56 -20.31
C ASP A 79 23.18 -8.97 -19.22
N ASN A 80 23.52 -7.69 -19.33
CA ASN A 80 24.32 -6.96 -18.36
C ASN A 80 23.41 -6.10 -17.49
N VAL A 81 23.18 -6.51 -16.26
CA VAL A 81 22.40 -5.71 -15.31
C VAL A 81 23.23 -4.51 -14.83
N PRO A 82 22.64 -3.30 -14.73
CA PRO A 82 23.32 -2.17 -14.10
C PRO A 82 23.76 -2.54 -12.67
N ALA A 83 24.91 -2.03 -12.24
CA ALA A 83 25.34 -2.19 -10.86
C ALA A 83 24.23 -1.67 -9.92
N GLY A 84 23.66 -2.57 -9.12
CA GLY A 84 22.59 -2.22 -8.19
C GLY A 84 23.11 -1.29 -7.09
N ALA A 85 22.24 -0.43 -6.55
CA ALA A 85 22.57 0.48 -5.45
C ALA A 85 22.77 -0.23 -4.09
N GLY A 86 22.80 -1.57 -4.06
CA GLY A 86 23.18 -2.34 -2.87
C GLY A 86 24.70 -2.36 -2.75
N ARG A 87 25.23 -1.89 -1.63
CA ARG A 87 26.64 -2.11 -1.26
C ARG A 87 26.97 -3.59 -1.46
N GLU A 88 27.99 -3.84 -2.27
CA GLU A 88 28.80 -5.06 -2.29
C GLU A 88 28.00 -6.38 -2.36
N ALA A 89 27.60 -6.77 -3.58
CA ALA A 89 27.51 -8.18 -3.89
C ALA A 89 28.88 -8.63 -4.39
N THR A 90 29.73 -9.07 -3.46
CA THR A 90 30.95 -9.87 -3.71
C THR A 90 30.62 -11.14 -4.47
#